data_AF-A0A7S4KKL4-F1
#
_entry.id   AF-A0A7S4KKL4-F1
#
_cell.length_a   1.000
_cell.length_b   1.000
_cell.length_c   1.000
_cell.angle_alpha   90.00
_cell.angle_beta   90.00
_cell.angle_gamma   90.00
#
_symmetry.space_group_name_H-M   'P 1'
#
loop_
_entity.id
_entity.type
_entity.pdbx_description
1 polymer ?
#
loop_
_entity_poly.entity_id
_entity_poly.type
_entity_poly.pdbx_seq_one_letter_code
_entity_poly.pdbx_strand_id
1 'polypeptide(L)'
;MCDCLSGDSVPGDPRALYANEWNTGMCNAPCANPLCCLAGLLCPCPSACFIRRQALDTDMTRYKCCQGYYDFCCFQAGNFGESSCPDLCNGLEALLCFSCSISSTRMLVMDTRDIRPDPCDNRLIGLNNCLQLLSCICNILAMFIEELEALADLVDFIADVVFALVSSCMIAQVNYELNHGARPVNWKKPLMPRAGSKAHREMRNQAGGGV
;
A
#
# COMPACT_ATOMS: atom_id res chain seq x y z
N MET A 1 7.08 -24.04 6.03
CA MET A 1 6.85 -23.62 4.63
C MET A 1 6.78 -22.10 4.63
N CYS A 2 7.32 -21.43 3.61
CA CYS A 2 7.31 -19.97 3.56
C CYS A 2 5.86 -19.47 3.39
N ASP A 3 5.22 -19.05 4.48
CA ASP A 3 3.89 -18.41 4.48
C ASP A 3 3.87 -17.09 3.68
N CYS A 4 5.04 -16.61 3.21
CA CYS A 4 5.15 -15.38 2.41
C CYS A 4 4.49 -15.47 1.02
N LEU A 5 4.17 -16.68 0.53
CA LEU A 5 3.50 -16.90 -0.76
C LEU A 5 2.08 -17.46 -0.62
N SER A 6 1.55 -17.59 0.60
CA SER A 6 0.14 -17.97 0.77
C SER A 6 -0.75 -16.83 0.26
N GLY A 7 -1.77 -17.17 -0.54
CA GLY A 7 -2.77 -16.19 -0.99
C GLY A 7 -3.83 -15.87 0.05
N ASP A 8 -3.80 -16.56 1.18
CA ASP A 8 -4.77 -16.40 2.24
C ASP A 8 -4.64 -15.02 2.87
N SER A 9 -5.79 -14.40 3.17
CA SER A 9 -5.82 -13.15 3.92
C SER A 9 -5.19 -13.35 5.29
N VAL A 10 -4.51 -12.33 5.80
CA VAL A 10 -3.87 -12.37 7.13
C VAL A 10 -4.93 -12.72 8.19
N PRO A 11 -4.71 -13.73 9.05
CA PRO A 11 -5.72 -14.17 10.03
C PRO A 11 -6.20 -13.02 10.92
N GLY A 12 -7.50 -12.71 10.84
CA GLY A 12 -8.13 -11.62 11.57
C GLY A 12 -7.92 -10.22 10.98
N ASP A 13 -7.58 -10.09 9.70
CA ASP A 13 -7.69 -8.81 9.00
C ASP A 13 -9.18 -8.41 8.85
N PRO A 14 -9.63 -7.29 9.43
CA PRO A 14 -11.01 -6.82 9.28
C PRO A 14 -11.42 -6.58 7.81
N ARG A 15 -10.46 -6.30 6.91
CA ARG A 15 -10.78 -6.07 5.48
C ARG A 15 -11.19 -7.33 4.73
N ALA A 16 -10.92 -8.52 5.28
CA ALA A 16 -11.38 -9.77 4.68
C ALA A 16 -12.91 -9.88 4.68
N LEU A 17 -13.60 -9.14 5.57
CA LEU A 17 -15.06 -9.13 5.71
C LEU A 17 -15.76 -8.11 4.80
N TYR A 18 -15.01 -7.33 4.03
CA TYR A 18 -15.59 -6.34 3.12
C TYR A 18 -16.40 -7.01 2.01
N ALA A 19 -17.51 -6.37 1.62
CA ALA A 19 -18.50 -6.97 0.72
C ALA A 19 -18.05 -7.02 -0.75
N ASN A 20 -17.19 -6.09 -1.18
CA ASN A 20 -16.83 -5.92 -2.59
C ASN A 20 -15.43 -6.46 -2.90
N GLU A 21 -15.18 -6.76 -4.18
CA GLU A 21 -13.89 -7.18 -4.74
C GLU A 21 -13.34 -6.15 -5.73
N TRP A 22 -12.04 -6.13 -5.99
CA TRP A 22 -11.48 -5.27 -7.04
C TRP A 22 -12.08 -5.58 -8.41
N ASN A 23 -12.38 -4.55 -9.22
CA ASN A 23 -12.86 -4.78 -10.59
C ASN A 23 -11.79 -5.44 -11.48
N THR A 24 -10.52 -5.19 -11.18
CA THR A 24 -9.39 -5.90 -11.79
C THR A 24 -8.47 -6.43 -10.69
N GLY A 25 -8.18 -7.72 -10.73
CA GLY A 25 -7.17 -8.31 -9.85
C GLY A 25 -5.78 -7.75 -10.17
N MET A 26 -4.87 -7.73 -9.20
CA MET A 26 -3.56 -7.08 -9.40
C MET A 26 -2.70 -7.77 -10.45
N CYS A 27 -2.87 -9.08 -10.61
CA CYS A 27 -2.27 -9.87 -11.69
C CYS A 27 -2.74 -9.39 -13.09
N ASN A 28 -3.97 -8.90 -13.23
CA ASN A 28 -4.54 -8.42 -14.49
C ASN A 28 -4.44 -6.88 -14.65
N ALA A 29 -4.05 -6.16 -13.60
CA ALA A 29 -3.95 -4.70 -13.62
C ALA A 29 -3.01 -4.14 -14.70
N PRO A 30 -1.83 -4.74 -14.98
CA PRO A 30 -0.96 -4.29 -16.07
C PRO A 30 -1.61 -4.44 -17.45
N CYS A 31 -2.42 -5.48 -17.66
CA CYS A 31 -3.12 -5.70 -18.93
C CYS A 31 -4.33 -4.79 -19.08
N ALA A 32 -5.04 -4.52 -17.97
CA ALA A 32 -6.21 -3.65 -17.96
C ALA A 32 -5.86 -2.16 -18.06
N ASN A 33 -4.72 -1.76 -17.50
CA ASN A 33 -4.24 -0.37 -17.54
C ASN A 33 -2.72 -0.28 -17.78
N PRO A 34 -2.24 -0.64 -18.98
CA PRO A 34 -0.81 -0.75 -19.27
C PRO A 34 -0.09 0.60 -19.20
N LEU A 35 -0.76 1.68 -19.61
CA LEU A 35 -0.18 3.02 -19.59
C LEU A 35 0.04 3.52 -18.15
N CYS A 36 -0.91 3.27 -17.26
CA CYS A 36 -0.77 3.66 -15.86
C CYS A 36 0.28 2.80 -15.13
N CYS A 37 0.34 1.49 -15.43
CA CYS A 37 1.39 0.62 -14.92
C CYS A 37 2.78 1.08 -15.37
N LEU A 38 2.94 1.40 -16.66
CA LEU A 38 4.20 1.91 -17.21
C LEU A 38 4.57 3.27 -16.61
N ALA A 39 3.60 4.17 -16.43
CA ALA A 39 3.82 5.46 -15.79
C ALA A 39 4.26 5.30 -14.33
N GLY A 40 3.69 4.35 -13.60
CA GLY A 40 4.10 4.01 -12.23
C GLY A 40 5.53 3.48 -12.15
N LEU A 41 5.98 2.76 -13.19
CA LEU A 41 7.34 2.22 -13.26
C LEU A 41 8.38 3.28 -13.66
N LEU A 42 8.08 4.12 -14.66
CA LEU A 42 9.01 5.13 -15.17
C LEU A 42 9.04 6.41 -14.33
N CYS A 43 7.89 6.80 -13.79
CA CYS A 43 7.68 8.04 -13.04
C CYS A 43 6.87 7.75 -11.76
N PRO A 44 7.46 7.08 -10.76
CA PRO A 44 6.75 6.62 -9.57
C PRO A 44 6.16 7.78 -8.76
N CYS A 45 6.94 8.84 -8.49
CA CYS A 45 6.48 9.92 -7.61
C CYS A 45 5.30 10.71 -8.22
N PRO A 46 5.35 11.18 -9.48
CA PRO A 46 4.19 11.85 -10.09
C PRO A 46 2.96 10.94 -10.17
N SER A 47 3.16 9.65 -10.45
CA SER A 47 2.06 8.67 -10.52
C SER A 47 1.41 8.48 -9.15
N ALA A 48 2.19 8.36 -8.06
CA ALA A 48 1.66 8.30 -6.70
C ALA A 48 0.85 9.54 -6.34
N CYS A 49 1.37 10.74 -6.61
CA CYS A 49 0.67 12.00 -6.36
C CYS A 49 -0.65 12.09 -7.11
N PHE A 50 -0.64 11.68 -8.39
CA PHE A 50 -1.81 11.71 -9.26
C PHE A 50 -2.90 10.75 -8.79
N ILE A 51 -2.53 9.50 -8.46
CA ILE A 51 -3.47 8.51 -7.95
C ILE A 51 -4.02 8.91 -6.59
N ARG A 52 -3.21 9.50 -5.71
CA ARG A 52 -3.68 10.03 -4.43
C ARG A 52 -4.75 11.09 -4.61
N ARG A 53 -4.53 12.05 -5.50
CA ARG A 53 -5.50 13.11 -5.81
C ARG A 53 -6.81 12.53 -6.35
N GLN A 54 -6.74 11.55 -7.23
CA GLN A 54 -7.94 10.88 -7.73
C GLN A 54 -8.66 10.08 -6.65
N ALA A 55 -7.93 9.40 -5.75
CA ALA A 55 -8.51 8.64 -4.64
C ALA A 55 -9.24 9.52 -3.62
N LEU A 56 -8.91 10.81 -3.55
CA LEU A 56 -9.56 11.82 -2.72
C LEU A 56 -10.68 12.58 -3.45
N ASP A 57 -11.14 12.08 -4.61
CA ASP A 57 -12.14 12.76 -5.46
C ASP A 57 -11.74 14.21 -5.80
N THR A 58 -10.43 14.45 -5.99
CA THR A 58 -9.78 15.76 -6.20
C THR A 58 -9.96 16.80 -5.08
N ASP A 59 -10.59 16.43 -3.97
CA ASP A 59 -10.76 17.27 -2.79
C ASP A 59 -9.58 17.14 -1.81
N MET A 60 -8.58 18.00 -1.98
CA MET A 60 -7.37 18.01 -1.14
C MET A 60 -7.60 18.52 0.29
N THR A 61 -8.79 19.02 0.63
CA THR A 61 -9.10 19.38 2.03
C THR A 61 -9.13 18.16 2.95
N ARG A 62 -9.34 16.97 2.37
CA ARG A 62 -9.39 15.68 3.06
C ARG A 62 -8.02 15.01 3.15
N TYR A 63 -7.02 15.60 2.52
CA TYR A 63 -5.68 15.06 2.51
C TYR A 63 -5.12 15.05 3.92
N LYS A 64 -4.59 13.89 4.30
CA LYS A 64 -3.73 13.70 5.46
C LYS A 64 -2.53 12.85 5.09
N CYS A 65 -1.38 13.09 5.71
CA CYS A 65 -0.17 12.33 5.42
C CYS A 65 -0.37 10.83 5.68
N CYS A 66 -0.14 10.01 4.66
CA CYS A 66 -0.43 8.59 4.57
C CYS A 66 -1.84 8.20 5.07
N GLN A 67 -2.78 9.15 5.01
CA GLN A 67 -4.14 9.07 5.52
C GLN A 67 -4.26 8.64 7.01
N GLY A 68 -3.19 8.78 7.80
CA GLY A 68 -3.15 8.35 9.21
C GLY A 68 -3.01 6.83 9.43
N TYR A 69 -2.81 6.03 8.37
CA TYR A 69 -2.65 4.57 8.52
C TYR A 69 -1.35 4.19 9.26
N TYR A 70 -0.34 5.06 9.25
CA TYR A 70 0.98 4.82 9.82
C TYR A 70 1.31 5.71 11.04
N ASP A 71 0.29 6.22 11.75
CA ASP A 71 0.52 7.10 12.90
C ASP A 71 1.34 6.43 14.01
N PHE A 72 2.58 6.89 14.24
CA PHE A 72 3.50 6.33 15.23
C PHE A 72 4.11 7.41 16.12
N CYS A 73 3.77 7.38 17.42
CA CYS A 73 4.36 8.24 18.45
C CYS A 73 4.38 9.73 18.05
N CYS A 74 5.50 10.23 17.53
CA CYS A 74 5.68 11.60 17.08
C CYS A 74 5.19 11.86 15.63
N PHE A 75 4.99 10.81 14.84
CA PHE A 75 4.45 10.88 13.49
C PHE A 75 2.93 10.74 13.55
N GLN A 76 2.22 11.86 13.61
CA GLN A 76 0.76 11.90 13.58
C GLN A 76 0.30 12.70 12.37
N ALA A 77 -0.47 12.06 11.50
CA ALA A 77 -1.14 12.72 10.39
C ALA A 77 -2.05 13.84 10.92
N GLY A 78 -1.92 15.03 10.36
CA GLY A 78 -2.63 16.25 10.83
C GLY A 78 -1.71 17.30 11.44
N ASN A 79 -0.55 16.91 11.99
CA ASN A 79 0.31 17.81 12.75
C ASN A 79 1.44 18.45 11.93
N PHE A 80 1.61 18.05 10.66
CA PHE A 80 2.72 18.50 9.79
C PHE A 80 2.40 19.75 8.95
N GLY A 81 1.34 20.50 9.29
CA GLY A 81 0.91 21.66 8.48
C GLY A 81 0.31 21.27 7.13
N GLU A 82 -0.10 20.00 6.98
CA GLU A 82 -0.73 19.44 5.77
C GLU A 82 -2.02 20.16 5.36
N SER A 83 -2.69 20.80 6.31
CA SER A 83 -3.89 21.63 6.06
C SER A 83 -3.57 22.95 5.36
N SER A 84 -2.33 23.46 5.47
CA SER A 84 -1.91 24.71 4.82
C SER A 84 -1.46 24.49 3.37
N CYS A 85 -0.72 23.41 3.10
CA CYS A 85 -0.17 23.09 1.78
C CYS A 85 -0.29 21.58 1.45
N PRO A 86 -1.51 21.05 1.22
CA PRO A 86 -1.73 19.61 1.04
C PRO A 86 -1.04 19.04 -0.20
N ASP A 87 -0.92 19.83 -1.27
CA ASP A 87 -0.27 19.41 -2.51
C ASP A 87 1.24 19.22 -2.38
N LEU A 88 1.90 20.10 -1.62
CA LEU A 88 3.33 19.97 -1.34
C LEU A 88 3.57 18.76 -0.43
N CYS A 89 2.73 18.59 0.60
CA CYS A 89 2.81 17.42 1.47
C CYS A 89 2.59 16.11 0.71
N ASN A 90 1.66 16.08 -0.24
CA ASN A 90 1.44 14.92 -1.12
C ASN A 90 2.66 14.62 -1.99
N GLY A 91 3.28 15.66 -2.56
CA GLY A 91 4.53 15.55 -3.31
C GLY A 91 5.68 15.00 -2.47
N LEU A 92 5.87 15.52 -1.26
CA LEU A 92 6.89 15.07 -0.33
C LEU A 92 6.64 13.65 0.17
N GLU A 93 5.39 13.27 0.41
CA GLU A 93 5.03 11.91 0.79
C GLU A 93 5.39 10.92 -0.33
N ALA A 94 5.06 11.23 -1.58
CA ALA A 94 5.41 10.40 -2.73
C ALA A 94 6.92 10.30 -2.97
N LEU A 95 7.71 11.33 -2.61
CA LEU A 95 9.16 11.37 -2.78
C LEU A 95 9.92 10.68 -1.64
N LEU A 96 9.53 10.95 -0.39
CA LEU A 96 10.27 10.50 0.80
C LEU A 96 9.74 9.19 1.36
N CYS A 97 8.47 8.85 1.09
CA CYS A 97 7.77 7.72 1.68
C CYS A 97 6.92 7.00 0.62
N PHE A 98 7.46 6.78 -0.57
CA PHE A 98 6.74 6.22 -1.72
C PHE A 98 5.96 4.93 -1.38
N SER A 99 6.60 3.98 -0.67
CA SER A 99 5.97 2.72 -0.25
C SER A 99 4.73 2.95 0.63
N CYS A 100 4.83 3.90 1.58
CA CYS A 100 3.71 4.28 2.44
C CYS A 100 2.63 5.03 1.66
N SER A 101 3.02 5.86 0.69
CA SER A 101 2.08 6.63 -0.14
C SER A 101 1.20 5.72 -1.00
N ILE A 102 1.80 4.77 -1.72
CA ILE A 102 1.05 3.81 -2.54
C ILE A 102 0.19 2.90 -1.67
N SER A 103 0.74 2.38 -0.58
CA SER A 103 0.02 1.49 0.33
C SER A 103 -1.17 2.20 0.99
N SER A 104 -0.98 3.41 1.52
CA SER A 104 -2.05 4.19 2.14
C SER A 104 -3.13 4.61 1.14
N THR A 105 -2.76 4.94 -0.09
CA THR A 105 -3.71 5.26 -1.16
C THR A 105 -4.58 4.06 -1.50
N ARG A 106 -3.96 2.88 -1.66
CA ARG A 106 -4.69 1.63 -1.89
C ARG A 106 -5.62 1.30 -0.72
N MET A 107 -5.13 1.41 0.52
CA MET A 107 -5.93 1.16 1.73
C MET A 107 -7.10 2.14 1.86
N LEU A 108 -6.91 3.43 1.51
CA LEU A 108 -8.00 4.40 1.44
C LEU A 108 -9.09 3.97 0.46
N VAL A 109 -8.72 3.54 -0.75
CA VAL A 109 -9.70 3.08 -1.75
C VAL A 109 -10.44 1.84 -1.26
N MET A 110 -9.73 0.89 -0.63
CA MET A 110 -10.35 -0.29 -0.03
C MET A 110 -11.33 0.05 1.09
N ASP A 111 -10.94 0.92 2.02
CA ASP A 111 -11.76 1.24 3.19
C ASP A 111 -13.00 2.06 2.81
N THR A 112 -12.85 3.01 1.87
CA THR A 112 -13.94 3.89 1.42
C THR A 112 -14.96 3.22 0.51
N ARG A 113 -14.57 2.18 -0.24
CA ARG A 113 -15.43 1.43 -1.17
C ARG A 113 -15.75 0.01 -0.69
N ASP A 114 -15.32 -0.35 0.51
CA ASP A 114 -15.53 -1.66 1.11
C ASP A 114 -15.01 -2.81 0.22
N ILE A 115 -13.75 -2.70 -0.23
CA ILE A 115 -13.11 -3.65 -1.15
C ILE A 115 -12.13 -4.56 -0.42
N ARG A 116 -12.37 -5.87 -0.45
CA ARG A 116 -11.49 -6.88 0.14
C ARG A 116 -10.20 -7.07 -0.67
N PRO A 117 -9.08 -7.43 -0.04
CA PRO A 117 -7.83 -7.72 -0.76
C PRO A 117 -7.97 -8.95 -1.66
N ASP A 118 -7.36 -8.92 -2.85
CA ASP A 118 -7.29 -10.07 -3.74
C ASP A 118 -6.21 -11.06 -3.23
N PRO A 119 -6.41 -12.39 -3.31
CA PRO A 119 -5.36 -13.37 -3.05
C PRO A 119 -4.05 -13.12 -3.80
N CYS A 120 -4.09 -12.62 -5.05
CA CYS A 120 -2.87 -12.24 -5.78
C CYS A 120 -2.13 -11.08 -5.05
N ASP A 121 -2.88 -10.17 -4.40
CA ASP A 121 -2.32 -9.07 -3.62
C ASP A 121 -1.54 -9.57 -2.41
N ASN A 122 -2.13 -10.50 -1.66
CA ASN A 122 -1.50 -11.04 -0.47
C ASN A 122 -0.16 -11.73 -0.80
N ARG A 123 -0.11 -12.47 -1.92
CA ARG A 123 1.12 -13.14 -2.38
C ARG A 123 2.20 -12.17 -2.80
N LEU A 124 1.85 -11.16 -3.61
CA LEU A 124 2.82 -10.20 -4.13
C LEU A 124 3.35 -9.28 -3.03
N ILE A 125 2.48 -8.83 -2.11
CA ILE A 125 2.87 -8.04 -0.95
C ILE A 125 3.72 -8.88 0.01
N GLY A 126 3.34 -10.14 0.25
CA GLY A 126 4.09 -11.08 1.07
C GLY A 126 5.49 -11.36 0.52
N LEU A 127 5.59 -11.60 -0.78
CA LEU A 127 6.86 -11.74 -1.50
C LEU A 127 7.73 -10.49 -1.37
N ASN A 128 7.16 -9.31 -1.63
CA ASN A 128 7.88 -8.05 -1.51
C ASN A 128 8.45 -7.86 -0.09
N ASN A 129 7.64 -8.06 0.95
CA ASN A 129 8.09 -7.93 2.33
C ASN A 129 9.16 -8.97 2.70
N CYS A 130 9.04 -10.19 2.18
CA CYS A 130 10.04 -11.24 2.39
C CYS A 130 11.38 -10.88 1.74
N LEU A 131 11.37 -10.34 0.52
CA LEU A 131 12.59 -9.91 -0.18
C LEU A 131 13.22 -8.70 0.50
N GLN A 132 12.44 -7.74 0.99
CA GLN A 132 12.97 -6.60 1.73
C GLN A 132 13.58 -7.02 3.07
N LEU A 133 12.97 -7.98 3.78
CA LEU A 133 13.57 -8.53 4.98
C LEU A 133 14.87 -9.30 4.67
N LEU A 134 14.88 -10.06 3.57
CA LEU A 134 16.07 -10.79 3.12
C LEU A 134 17.21 -9.83 2.75
N SER A 135 16.93 -8.77 1.98
CA SER A 135 17.90 -7.72 1.66
C SER A 135 18.47 -7.10 2.94
N CYS A 136 17.62 -6.75 3.90
CA CYS A 136 18.06 -6.19 5.17
C CYS A 136 19.01 -7.14 5.93
N ILE A 137 18.66 -8.43 6.01
CA ILE A 137 19.51 -9.44 6.66
C ILE A 137 20.84 -9.59 5.91
N CYS A 138 20.83 -9.68 4.58
CA CYS A 138 22.03 -9.82 3.77
C CYS A 138 22.95 -8.61 3.91
N ASN A 139 22.40 -7.39 3.89
CA ASN A 139 23.15 -6.15 4.13
C ASN A 139 23.78 -6.12 5.53
N ILE A 140 23.05 -6.58 6.56
CA ILE A 140 23.61 -6.68 7.92
C ILE A 140 24.75 -7.70 7.98
N LEU A 141 24.61 -8.85 7.33
CA LEU A 141 25.65 -9.88 7.29
C LEU A 141 26.88 -9.44 6.50
N ALA A 142 26.70 -8.70 5.40
CA ALA A 142 27.78 -8.15 4.60
C ALA A 142 28.68 -7.18 5.40
N MET A 143 28.13 -6.48 6.41
CA MET A 143 28.95 -5.67 7.32
C MET A 143 29.96 -6.50 8.14
N PHE A 144 29.73 -7.80 8.32
CA PHE A 144 30.61 -8.69 9.08
C PHE A 144 31.42 -9.66 8.21
N ILE A 145 30.99 -9.90 6.97
CA ILE A 145 31.58 -10.87 6.04
C ILE A 145 31.65 -10.24 4.65
N GLU A 146 32.83 -9.77 4.25
CA GLU A 146 33.05 -9.09 2.97
C GLU A 146 32.67 -9.96 1.75
N GLU A 147 32.83 -11.28 1.81
CA GLU A 147 32.47 -12.17 0.70
C GLU A 147 30.96 -12.23 0.40
N LEU A 148 30.11 -11.72 1.30
CA LEU A 148 28.66 -11.65 1.11
C LEU A 148 28.18 -10.33 0.48
N GLU A 149 29.07 -9.36 0.26
CA GLU A 149 28.71 -8.03 -0.27
C GLU A 149 28.03 -8.15 -1.64
N ALA A 150 28.63 -8.89 -2.59
CA ALA A 150 28.04 -9.09 -3.91
C ALA A 150 26.69 -9.81 -3.87
N LEU A 151 26.45 -10.67 -2.88
CA LEU A 151 25.16 -11.33 -2.69
C LEU A 151 24.13 -10.34 -2.11
N ALA A 152 24.52 -9.51 -1.15
CA ALA A 152 23.66 -8.48 -0.58
C ALA A 152 23.21 -7.48 -1.64
N ASP A 153 24.12 -6.99 -2.49
CA ASP A 153 23.80 -6.09 -3.60
C ASP A 153 22.83 -6.73 -4.60
N LEU A 154 23.04 -8.01 -4.94
CA LEU A 154 22.15 -8.72 -5.86
C LEU A 154 20.75 -8.88 -5.28
N VAL A 155 20.64 -9.25 -3.99
CA VAL A 155 19.35 -9.41 -3.31
C VAL A 155 18.65 -8.06 -3.19
N ASP A 156 19.37 -6.99 -2.90
CA ASP A 156 18.83 -5.63 -2.82
C ASP A 156 18.27 -5.17 -4.17
N PHE A 157 19.04 -5.36 -5.25
CA PHE A 157 18.57 -5.08 -6.61
C PHE A 157 17.30 -5.87 -6.97
N ILE A 158 17.25 -7.16 -6.61
CA ILE A 158 16.06 -7.98 -6.85
C ILE A 158 14.87 -7.45 -6.04
N ALA A 159 15.08 -7.07 -4.78
CA ALA A 159 14.03 -6.53 -3.94
C ALA A 159 13.48 -5.21 -4.50
N ASP A 160 14.34 -4.32 -4.98
CA ASP A 160 13.95 -3.05 -5.61
C ASP A 160 13.18 -3.25 -6.91
N VAL A 161 13.62 -4.18 -7.77
CA VAL A 161 12.91 -4.52 -9.01
C VAL A 161 11.52 -5.08 -8.70
N VAL A 162 11.42 -6.01 -7.75
CA VAL A 162 10.12 -6.57 -7.35
C VAL A 162 9.23 -5.49 -6.76
N PHE A 163 9.77 -4.61 -5.91
CA PHE A 163 9.02 -3.51 -5.34
C PHE A 163 8.49 -2.54 -6.40
N ALA A 164 9.31 -2.18 -7.40
CA ALA A 164 8.91 -1.32 -8.51
C ALA A 164 7.79 -1.94 -9.36
N LEU A 165 7.86 -3.25 -9.61
CA LEU A 165 6.82 -3.98 -10.34
C LEU A 165 5.51 -4.08 -9.54
N VAL A 166 5.59 -4.43 -8.26
CA VAL A 166 4.39 -4.55 -7.41
C VAL A 166 3.73 -3.19 -7.20
N SER A 167 4.51 -2.14 -6.90
CA SER A 167 3.97 -0.79 -6.69
C SER A 167 3.32 -0.20 -7.95
N SER A 168 3.90 -0.43 -9.14
CA SER A 168 3.27 -0.02 -10.40
C SER A 168 1.97 -0.77 -10.69
N CYS A 169 1.90 -2.07 -10.37
CA CYS A 169 0.66 -2.83 -10.47
C CYS A 169 -0.42 -2.30 -9.52
N MET A 170 -0.06 -1.93 -8.29
CA MET A 170 -0.99 -1.31 -7.33
C MET A 170 -1.53 0.02 -7.83
N ILE A 171 -0.67 0.89 -8.38
CA ILE A 171 -1.07 2.16 -9.01
C ILE A 171 -2.08 1.89 -10.12
N ALA A 172 -1.78 0.95 -11.03
CA ALA A 172 -2.65 0.59 -12.14
C ALA A 172 -4.01 0.03 -11.68
N GLN A 173 -4.01 -0.85 -10.68
CA GLN A 173 -5.22 -1.45 -10.09
C GLN A 173 -6.11 -0.35 -9.50
N VAL A 174 -5.53 0.52 -8.67
CA VAL A 174 -6.25 1.64 -8.06
C VAL A 174 -6.80 2.58 -9.14
N ASN A 175 -5.97 2.96 -10.13
CA ASN A 175 -6.42 3.84 -11.21
C ASN A 175 -7.58 3.23 -12.01
N TYR A 176 -7.53 1.92 -12.27
CA TYR A 176 -8.60 1.22 -12.95
C TYR A 176 -9.89 1.24 -12.13
N GLU A 177 -9.81 0.97 -10.83
CA GLU A 177 -10.96 1.03 -9.91
C GLU A 177 -11.55 2.46 -9.83
N LEU A 178 -10.71 3.50 -9.81
CA LEU A 178 -11.18 4.89 -9.75
C LEU A 178 -11.88 5.33 -11.04
N ASN A 179 -11.42 4.84 -12.20
CA ASN A 179 -11.99 5.23 -13.49
C ASN A 179 -13.19 4.38 -13.94
N HIS A 180 -13.24 3.11 -13.55
CA HIS A 180 -14.29 2.16 -13.99
C HIS A 180 -15.20 1.68 -12.86
N GLY A 181 -14.81 1.90 -11.59
CA GLY A 181 -15.62 1.55 -10.44
C GLY A 181 -16.76 2.53 -10.26
N ALA A 182 -17.98 2.10 -10.59
CA ALA A 182 -19.22 2.83 -10.32
C ALA A 182 -19.61 2.84 -8.82
N ARG A 183 -18.71 2.42 -7.92
CA ARG A 183 -19.02 2.25 -6.50
C ARG A 183 -18.99 3.59 -5.77
N PRO A 184 -20.03 3.93 -5.00
CA PRO A 184 -20.06 5.19 -4.27
C PRO A 184 -19.01 5.20 -3.15
N VAL A 185 -18.35 6.33 -2.98
CA VAL A 185 -17.34 6.53 -1.93
C VAL A 185 -18.05 6.86 -0.61
N ASN A 186 -17.81 6.06 0.43
CA ASN A 186 -18.37 6.30 1.76
C ASN A 186 -17.40 7.02 2.68
N TRP A 187 -17.42 8.35 2.63
CA TRP A 187 -16.60 9.21 3.49
C TRP A 187 -17.04 9.24 4.96
N LYS A 188 -18.22 8.72 5.30
CA LYS A 188 -18.72 8.66 6.69
C LYS A 188 -18.19 7.44 7.43
N LYS A 189 -17.73 6.41 6.71
CA LYS A 189 -17.14 5.22 7.32
C LYS A 189 -15.78 5.59 7.93
N PRO A 190 -15.53 5.27 9.21
CA PRO A 190 -14.20 5.47 9.78
C PRO A 190 -13.19 4.63 9.02
N LEU A 191 -12.05 5.24 8.67
CA LEU A 191 -10.93 4.52 8.09
C LEU A 191 -10.33 3.56 9.11
N MET A 192 -9.71 2.49 8.63
CA MET A 192 -9.08 1.52 9.52
C MET A 192 -7.98 2.20 10.34
N PRO A 193 -7.97 2.01 11.67
CA PRO A 193 -6.92 2.53 12.51
C PRO A 193 -5.61 1.80 12.22
N ARG A 194 -4.48 2.44 12.57
CA ARG A 194 -3.14 1.85 12.42
C ARG A 194 -3.10 0.41 12.93
N ALA A 195 -2.49 -0.47 12.13
CA ALA A 195 -2.25 -1.86 12.49
C ALA A 195 -1.52 -1.97 13.84
N GLY A 196 -2.07 -2.80 14.74
CA GLY A 196 -1.52 -3.04 16.07
C GLY A 196 -1.93 -2.04 17.16
N SER A 197 -2.62 -0.93 16.83
CA SER A 197 -3.22 -0.01 17.81
C SER A 197 -4.33 -0.68 18.63
N LYS A 198 -4.70 -0.10 19.79
CA LYS A 198 -5.79 -0.63 20.63
C LYS A 198 -7.10 -0.77 19.85
N ALA A 199 -7.49 0.28 19.12
CA ALA A 199 -8.68 0.28 18.26
C ALA A 199 -8.61 -0.81 17.17
N HIS A 200 -7.45 -1.01 16.53
CA HIS A 200 -7.28 -2.08 15.55
C HIS A 200 -7.40 -3.48 16.17
N ARG A 201 -6.86 -3.69 17.37
CA ARG A 201 -6.98 -4.97 18.10
C ARG A 201 -8.42 -5.24 18.51
N GLU A 202 -9.16 -4.23 18.94
CA GLU A 202 -10.59 -4.34 19.27
C GLU A 202 -11.40 -4.74 18.03
N MET A 203 -11.17 -4.08 16.88
CA MET A 203 -11.82 -4.44 15.61
C MET A 203 -11.44 -5.85 15.15
N ARG A 204 -10.16 -6.24 15.27
CA ARG A 204 -9.69 -7.59 14.96
C ARG A 204 -10.33 -8.65 15.85
N ASN A 205 -10.48 -8.39 17.14
CA ASN A 205 -11.13 -9.32 18.06
C ASN A 205 -12.62 -9.47 17.76
N GLN A 206 -13.29 -8.41 17.34
CA GLN A 206 -14.68 -8.47 16.87
C GLN A 206 -14.82 -9.26 15.57
N ALA A 207 -13.87 -9.11 14.63
CA ALA A 207 -13.84 -9.85 13.37
C ALA A 207 -13.43 -11.33 13.53
N GLY A 208 -12.57 -11.64 14.51
CA GLY A 208 -12.06 -12.99 14.78
C GLY A 208 -12.85 -13.80 15.81
N GLY A 209 -13.79 -13.19 16.54
CA GLY A 209 -14.67 -13.87 17.51
C GLY A 209 -15.93 -14.50 16.90
N GLY A 210 -15.98 -14.59 15.57
CA GLY A 210 -17.11 -15.11 14.79
C GLY A 210 -16.85 -16.47 14.15
N VAL A 211 -16.11 -17.38 14.82
CA VAL A 211 -16.14 -18.85 14.61
C VAL A 211 -15.78 -19.53 15.93
#